data_AF-A0A6A5AGE5-F1
#
_entry.id   AF-A0A6A5AGE5-F1
#
_cell.length_a   1.000
_cell.length_b   1.000
_cell.length_c   1.000
_cell.angle_alpha   90.00
_cell.angle_beta   90.00
_cell.angle_gamma   90.00
#
_symmetry.space_group_name_H-M   'P 1'
#
loop_
_entity.id
_entity.type
_entity.pdbx_description
1 polymer ?
#
loop_
_entity_poly.entity_id
_entity_poly.type
_entity_poly.pdbx_seq_one_letter_code
_entity_poly.pdbx_strand_id
1 'polypeptide(L)'
;ITTTSEPELAFAHLTQLYHASSTEPDVKLEIVYAMGLFPQPLVKQRVLEWGLQNVRPQDMSMPFAGVAATAAGASVAWAYVQANWDLLNAQYPNPRLVGRILNASIRALKTDTDATDVETFLLPRQHAAYSRSVEETLESIRIKHVVATRDAPRLRQWLE
;
A
#
# COMPACT_ATOMS: atom_id res chain seq x y z
N ILE A 1 8.28 -0.21 33.62
CA ILE A 1 8.35 1.01 32.81
C ILE A 1 8.62 0.55 31.39
N THR A 2 7.58 0.44 30.56
CA THR A 2 7.72 0.04 29.16
C THR A 2 8.35 1.21 28.41
N THR A 3 9.63 1.08 28.06
CA THR A 3 10.30 2.07 27.23
C THR A 3 9.62 2.04 25.86
N THR A 4 8.81 3.05 25.55
CA THR A 4 8.21 3.23 24.22
C THR A 4 9.35 3.27 23.20
N SER A 5 9.35 2.34 22.23
CA SER A 5 10.44 2.23 21.27
C SER A 5 10.50 3.46 20.34
N GLU A 6 11.65 3.75 19.76
CA GLU A 6 11.83 4.89 18.85
C GLU A 6 10.79 4.94 17.70
N PRO A 7 10.42 3.82 17.03
CA PRO A 7 9.36 3.82 16.03
C PRO A 7 7.98 4.23 16.58
N GLU A 8 7.69 3.88 17.84
CA GLU A 8 6.44 4.23 18.50
C GLU A 8 6.35 5.72 18.80
N LEU A 9 7.45 6.32 19.24
CA LEU A 9 7.55 7.77 19.43
C LEU A 9 7.43 8.53 18.11
N ALA A 10 8.09 8.05 17.05
CA ALA A 10 8.00 8.64 15.72
C ALA A 10 6.58 8.54 15.16
N PHE A 11 5.92 7.39 15.30
CA PHE A 11 4.53 7.22 14.89
C PHE A 11 3.59 8.18 15.64
N ALA A 12 3.71 8.26 16.97
CA ALA A 12 2.94 9.19 17.79
C ALA A 12 3.15 10.64 17.35
N HIS A 13 4.40 11.04 17.11
CA HIS A 13 4.71 12.39 16.64
C HIS A 13 4.08 12.70 15.27
N LEU A 14 4.16 11.79 14.31
CA LEU A 14 3.55 11.96 12.99
C LEU A 14 2.01 12.07 13.06
N THR A 15 1.36 11.28 13.93
CA THR A 15 -0.10 11.42 14.15
C THR A 15 -0.45 12.78 14.73
N GLN A 16 0.35 13.30 15.67
CA GLN A 16 0.16 14.64 16.23
C GLN A 16 0.31 15.72 15.17
N LEU A 17 1.35 15.64 14.32
CA LEU A 17 1.55 16.56 13.22
C LEU A 17 0.37 16.53 12.23
N TYR A 18 -0.12 15.34 11.87
CA TYR A 18 -1.27 15.21 10.98
C TYR A 18 -2.51 15.95 11.52
N HIS A 19 -2.79 15.82 12.82
CA HIS A 19 -3.92 16.51 13.45
C HIS A 19 -3.69 18.03 13.57
N ALA A 20 -2.45 18.46 13.82
CA ALA A 20 -2.07 19.87 13.91
C ALA A 20 -2.16 20.59 12.55
N SER A 21 -1.81 19.92 11.45
CA SER A 21 -1.87 20.44 10.07
C SER A 21 -3.31 20.54 9.52
N SER A 22 -4.30 20.85 10.37
CA SER A 22 -5.72 20.78 10.05
C SER A 22 -6.16 21.59 8.82
N THR A 23 -5.46 22.69 8.53
CA THR A 23 -5.74 23.66 7.46
C THR A 23 -4.98 23.42 6.16
N GLU A 24 -4.03 22.47 6.11
CA GLU A 24 -3.14 22.24 4.97
C GLU A 24 -3.32 20.80 4.44
N PRO A 25 -4.22 20.59 3.46
CA PRO A 25 -4.53 19.26 2.95
C PRO A 25 -3.31 18.53 2.39
N ASP A 26 -2.43 19.22 1.68
CA ASP A 26 -1.26 18.59 1.03
C ASP A 26 -0.27 18.06 2.06
N VAL A 27 0.02 18.83 3.12
CA VAL A 27 0.87 18.40 4.24
C VAL A 27 0.31 17.17 4.93
N LYS A 28 -1.02 17.10 5.09
CA LYS A 28 -1.67 15.89 5.61
C LYS A 28 -1.43 14.66 4.74
N LEU A 29 -1.49 14.79 3.41
CA LEU A 29 -1.20 13.67 2.50
C LEU A 29 0.26 13.24 2.58
N GLU A 30 1.19 14.19 2.67
CA GLU A 30 2.62 13.92 2.81
C GLU A 30 2.92 13.19 4.12
N ILE A 31 2.36 13.66 5.24
CA ILE A 31 2.52 12.99 6.55
C ILE A 31 1.98 11.57 6.50
N VAL A 32 0.78 11.37 5.96
CA VAL A 32 0.15 10.05 5.88
C VAL A 32 0.95 9.10 4.99
N TYR A 33 1.49 9.59 3.86
CA TYR A 33 2.40 8.82 3.03
C TYR A 33 3.69 8.45 3.78
N ALA A 34 4.31 9.43 4.44
CA ALA A 34 5.54 9.24 5.20
C ALA A 34 5.38 8.25 6.36
N MET A 35 4.23 8.24 7.03
CA MET A 35 3.87 7.23 8.02
C MET A 35 3.92 5.82 7.44
N GLY A 36 3.57 5.63 6.17
CA GLY A 36 3.67 4.32 5.52
C GLY A 36 5.11 3.82 5.32
N LEU A 37 6.12 4.70 5.41
CA LEU A 37 7.52 4.39 5.11
C LEU A 37 8.27 3.69 6.25
N PHE A 38 7.66 3.51 7.43
CA PHE A 38 8.29 2.75 8.52
C PHE A 38 8.75 1.37 8.02
N PRO A 39 9.98 0.92 8.36
CA PRO A 39 10.49 -0.35 7.88
C PRO A 39 9.84 -1.56 8.58
N GLN A 40 9.34 -1.39 9.80
CA GLN A 40 8.76 -2.47 10.59
C GLN A 40 7.35 -2.85 10.08
N PRO A 41 7.10 -4.12 9.70
CA PRO A 41 5.79 -4.56 9.21
C PRO A 41 4.63 -4.29 10.18
N LEU A 42 4.85 -4.48 11.48
CA LEU A 42 3.83 -4.21 12.50
C LEU A 42 3.43 -2.73 12.56
N VAL A 43 4.39 -1.82 12.40
CA VAL A 43 4.10 -0.39 12.38
C VAL A 43 3.37 -0.03 11.08
N LYS A 44 3.77 -0.60 9.94
CA LYS A 44 3.06 -0.44 8.67
C LYS A 44 1.59 -0.88 8.76
N GLN A 45 1.31 -2.03 9.38
CA GLN A 45 -0.07 -2.48 9.59
C GLN A 45 -0.86 -1.47 10.45
N ARG A 46 -0.26 -1.00 11.54
CA ARG A 46 -0.90 0.00 12.40
C ARG A 46 -1.15 1.34 11.69
N VAL A 47 -0.30 1.73 10.75
CA VAL A 47 -0.53 2.91 9.89
C VAL A 47 -1.81 2.73 9.06
N LEU A 48 -2.05 1.54 8.51
CA LEU A 48 -3.27 1.25 7.75
C LEU A 48 -4.51 1.31 8.65
N GLU A 49 -4.46 0.68 9.83
CA GLU A 49 -5.54 0.69 10.82
C GLU A 49 -5.87 2.11 11.30
N TRP A 50 -4.84 2.88 11.66
CA TRP A 50 -4.99 4.28 12.03
C TRP A 50 -5.53 5.11 10.86
N GLY A 51 -5.08 4.84 9.63
CA GLY A 51 -5.53 5.49 8.41
C GLY A 51 -7.04 5.32 8.19
N LEU A 52 -7.57 4.10 8.33
CA LEU A 52 -9.00 3.82 8.19
C LEU A 52 -9.88 4.63 9.15
N GLN A 53 -9.34 5.04 10.31
CA GLN A 53 -10.07 5.79 11.32
C GLN A 53 -9.92 7.32 11.17
N ASN A 54 -8.78 7.80 10.65
CA ASN A 54 -8.39 9.21 10.73
C ASN A 54 -8.22 9.90 9.37
N VAL A 55 -8.08 9.12 8.28
CA VAL A 55 -7.89 9.65 6.93
C VAL A 55 -9.23 9.75 6.22
N ARG A 56 -9.44 10.86 5.53
CA ARG A 56 -10.69 11.11 4.79
C ARG A 56 -10.83 10.08 3.66
N PRO A 57 -12.04 9.60 3.34
CA PRO A 57 -12.23 8.57 2.32
C PRO A 57 -11.59 8.90 0.97
N GLN A 58 -11.66 10.15 0.50
CA GLN A 58 -11.05 10.54 -0.78
C GLN A 58 -9.53 10.36 -0.83
N ASP A 59 -8.87 10.43 0.32
CA ASP A 59 -7.41 10.40 0.51
C ASP A 59 -6.91 9.01 0.94
N MET A 60 -7.81 8.05 1.16
CA MET A 60 -7.51 6.77 1.79
C MET A 60 -6.53 5.89 0.99
N SER A 61 -6.29 6.16 -0.28
CA SER A 61 -5.24 5.44 -1.02
C SER A 61 -3.81 5.82 -0.58
N MET A 62 -3.62 6.96 0.10
CA MET A 62 -2.29 7.46 0.48
C MET A 62 -1.56 6.63 1.55
N PRO A 63 -2.19 6.20 2.67
CA PRO A 63 -1.55 5.28 3.61
C PRO A 63 -1.07 3.99 2.94
N PHE A 64 -1.91 3.41 2.07
CA PHE A 64 -1.58 2.20 1.33
C PHE A 64 -0.41 2.42 0.36
N ALA A 65 -0.40 3.55 -0.35
CA ALA A 65 0.71 3.91 -1.24
C ALA A 65 2.03 4.07 -0.48
N GLY A 66 2.00 4.70 0.70
CA GLY A 66 3.18 4.82 1.57
C GLY A 66 3.67 3.47 2.08
N VAL A 67 2.74 2.64 2.58
CA VAL A 67 3.07 1.28 3.06
C VAL A 67 3.67 0.44 1.93
N ALA A 68 3.08 0.48 0.75
CA ALA A 68 3.47 -0.25 -0.44
C ALA A 68 4.59 0.42 -1.27
N ALA A 69 5.31 1.40 -0.73
CA ALA A 69 6.41 2.07 -1.44
C ALA A 69 7.58 1.13 -1.78
N THR A 70 7.69 -0.01 -1.11
CA THR A 70 8.69 -1.06 -1.36
C THR A 70 8.01 -2.41 -1.60
N ALA A 71 8.71 -3.37 -2.21
CA ALA A 71 8.14 -4.71 -2.44
C ALA A 71 7.72 -5.40 -1.12
N ALA A 72 8.57 -5.34 -0.08
CA ALA A 72 8.25 -5.88 1.24
C ALA A 72 7.04 -5.17 1.87
N GLY A 73 6.95 -3.85 1.70
CA GLY A 73 5.81 -3.07 2.16
C GLY A 73 4.52 -3.37 1.38
N ALA A 74 4.62 -3.63 0.07
CA ALA A 74 3.50 -4.03 -0.77
C ALA A 74 2.94 -5.40 -0.35
N SER A 75 3.79 -6.35 0.04
CA SER A 75 3.33 -7.61 0.63
C SER A 75 2.52 -7.38 1.92
N VAL A 76 2.92 -6.42 2.77
CA VAL A 76 2.15 -6.05 3.98
C VAL A 76 0.81 -5.41 3.62
N ALA A 77 0.81 -4.44 2.70
CA ALA A 77 -0.41 -3.78 2.24
C ALA A 77 -1.39 -4.77 1.58
N TRP A 78 -0.86 -5.65 0.73
CA TRP A 78 -1.65 -6.67 0.05
C TRP A 78 -2.27 -7.67 1.02
N ALA A 79 -1.49 -8.22 1.95
CA ALA A 79 -2.01 -9.09 3.00
C ALA A 79 -3.11 -8.41 3.83
N TYR A 80 -2.95 -7.11 4.12
CA TYR A 80 -3.97 -6.33 4.82
C TYR A 80 -5.26 -6.19 4.01
N VAL A 81 -5.16 -5.91 2.70
CA VAL A 81 -6.32 -5.85 1.79
C VAL A 81 -7.04 -7.19 1.72
N GLN A 82 -6.31 -8.30 1.63
CA GLN A 82 -6.90 -9.64 1.62
C GLN A 82 -7.66 -9.93 2.92
N ALA A 83 -7.04 -9.65 4.07
CA ALA A 83 -7.61 -9.91 5.39
C ALA A 83 -8.83 -9.01 5.72
N ASN A 84 -8.88 -7.79 5.17
CA ASN A 84 -9.89 -6.79 5.50
C ASN A 84 -10.79 -6.43 4.31
N TRP A 85 -10.89 -7.30 3.30
CA TRP A 85 -11.61 -6.99 2.06
C TRP A 85 -13.06 -6.56 2.30
N ASP A 86 -13.79 -7.32 3.10
CA ASP A 86 -15.21 -7.04 3.38
C ASP A 86 -15.37 -5.75 4.19
N LEU A 87 -14.47 -5.51 5.15
CA LEU A 87 -14.41 -4.26 5.92
C LEU A 87 -14.19 -3.05 5.00
N LEU A 88 -13.22 -3.14 4.09
CA LEU A 88 -12.90 -2.05 3.15
C LEU A 88 -14.08 -1.75 2.23
N ASN A 89 -14.78 -2.77 1.73
CA ASN A 89 -15.96 -2.57 0.88
C ASN A 89 -17.17 -2.03 1.66
N ALA A 90 -17.35 -2.44 2.91
CA ALA A 90 -18.41 -1.90 3.78
C ALA A 90 -18.14 -0.44 4.16
N GLN A 91 -16.89 -0.09 4.48
CA GLN A 91 -16.49 1.26 4.87
C GLN A 91 -16.43 2.22 3.67
N TYR A 92 -16.12 1.71 2.48
CA TYR A 92 -16.02 2.50 1.25
C TYR A 92 -16.98 1.97 0.17
N PRO A 93 -18.28 2.30 0.24
CA PRO A 93 -19.29 1.84 -0.72
C PRO A 93 -19.01 2.27 -2.17
N ASN A 94 -18.13 3.25 -2.39
CA ASN A 94 -17.68 3.63 -3.72
C ASN A 94 -16.60 2.65 -4.22
N PRO A 95 -16.92 1.76 -5.18
CA PRO A 95 -15.99 0.74 -5.65
C PRO A 95 -14.74 1.33 -6.31
N ARG A 96 -14.80 2.56 -6.86
CA ARG A 96 -13.61 3.24 -7.42
C ARG A 96 -12.57 3.55 -6.33
N LEU A 97 -13.00 3.82 -5.10
CA LEU A 97 -12.08 4.09 -3.99
C LEU A 97 -11.40 2.79 -3.53
N VAL A 98 -12.15 1.70 -3.38
CA VAL A 98 -11.60 0.37 -3.10
C VAL A 98 -10.59 -0.03 -4.18
N GLY A 99 -10.92 0.21 -5.44
CA GLY A 99 -9.99 0.02 -6.57
C GLY A 99 -8.70 0.83 -6.47
N ARG A 100 -8.76 2.08 -5.97
CA ARG A 100 -7.55 2.89 -5.73
C ARG A 100 -6.71 2.34 -4.58
N ILE A 101 -7.34 1.88 -3.49
CA ILE A 101 -6.67 1.23 -2.36
C ILE A 101 -5.97 -0.06 -2.82
N LEU A 102 -6.68 -0.90 -3.57
CA LEU A 102 -6.15 -2.13 -4.14
C LEU A 102 -4.93 -1.86 -5.03
N ASN A 103 -5.06 -0.96 -6.01
CA ASN A 103 -3.96 -0.60 -6.91
C ASN A 103 -2.76 -0.02 -6.15
N ALA A 104 -2.99 0.84 -5.16
CA ALA A 104 -1.92 1.38 -4.32
C ALA A 104 -1.17 0.28 -3.57
N SER A 105 -1.86 -0.77 -3.14
CA SER A 105 -1.29 -1.86 -2.34
C SER A 105 -0.43 -2.82 -3.18
N ILE A 106 -0.80 -3.07 -4.43
CA ILE A 106 -0.16 -4.12 -5.25
C ILE A 106 0.91 -3.58 -6.22
N ARG A 107 0.94 -2.27 -6.51
CA ARG A 107 1.77 -1.69 -7.59
C ARG A 107 3.27 -1.97 -7.46
N ALA A 108 3.80 -2.17 -6.25
CA ALA A 108 5.22 -2.44 -6.02
C ALA A 108 5.56 -3.94 -5.87
N LEU A 109 4.59 -4.84 -6.05
CA LEU A 109 4.84 -6.27 -6.22
C LEU A 109 5.67 -6.51 -7.50
N LYS A 110 6.39 -7.63 -7.55
CA LYS A 110 7.48 -7.81 -8.53
C LYS A 110 7.54 -9.19 -9.18
N THR A 111 6.71 -10.14 -8.75
CA THR A 111 6.78 -11.52 -9.24
C THR A 111 5.52 -11.89 -10.00
N ASP A 112 5.65 -12.84 -10.93
CA ASP A 112 4.49 -13.40 -11.62
C ASP A 112 3.55 -14.16 -10.65
N THR A 113 4.11 -14.77 -9.60
CA THR A 113 3.35 -15.36 -8.50
C THR A 113 2.49 -14.32 -7.78
N ASP A 114 3.03 -13.12 -7.49
CA ASP A 114 2.26 -12.04 -6.89
C ASP A 114 1.07 -11.64 -7.78
N ALA A 115 1.29 -11.52 -9.10
CA ALA A 115 0.22 -11.18 -10.04
C ALA A 115 -0.86 -12.27 -10.08
N THR A 116 -0.46 -13.54 -10.10
CA THR A 116 -1.37 -14.69 -10.11
C THR A 116 -2.19 -14.79 -8.82
N ASP A 117 -1.59 -14.50 -7.66
CA ASP A 117 -2.28 -14.46 -6.37
C ASP A 117 -3.36 -13.38 -6.36
N VAL A 118 -3.02 -12.17 -6.83
CA VAL A 118 -3.98 -11.05 -6.94
C VAL A 118 -5.13 -11.38 -7.89
N GLU A 119 -4.85 -11.96 -9.06
CA GLU A 119 -5.89 -12.39 -10.00
C GLU A 119 -6.83 -13.42 -9.36
N THR A 120 -6.27 -14.44 -8.72
CA THR A 120 -7.02 -15.51 -8.06
C THR A 120 -7.92 -14.95 -6.95
N PHE A 121 -7.37 -14.05 -6.13
CA PHE A 121 -8.13 -13.39 -5.07
C PHE A 121 -9.31 -12.58 -5.63
N LEU A 122 -9.12 -11.92 -6.77
CA LEU A 122 -10.10 -11.06 -7.40
C LEU A 122 -11.14 -11.79 -8.25
N LEU A 123 -10.91 -13.04 -8.68
CA LEU A 123 -11.89 -13.82 -9.48
C LEU A 123 -13.34 -13.72 -8.96
N PRO A 124 -13.63 -13.98 -7.66
CA PRO A 124 -15.00 -13.83 -7.13
C PRO A 124 -15.35 -12.38 -6.73
N ARG A 125 -14.42 -11.43 -6.85
CA ARG A 125 -14.51 -10.06 -6.32
C ARG A 125 -14.40 -8.98 -7.40
N GLN A 126 -14.46 -9.34 -8.68
CA GLN A 126 -14.25 -8.40 -9.77
C GLN A 126 -15.34 -7.31 -9.78
N HIS A 127 -14.94 -6.08 -10.14
CA HIS A 127 -15.87 -4.99 -10.36
C HIS A 127 -15.39 -4.13 -11.53
N ALA A 128 -16.32 -3.76 -12.42
CA ALA A 128 -16.04 -2.93 -13.60
C ALA A 128 -15.45 -1.54 -13.29
N ALA A 129 -15.47 -1.12 -12.03
CA ALA A 129 -14.99 0.21 -11.61
C ALA A 129 -13.47 0.29 -11.53
N TYR A 130 -12.79 -0.86 -11.43
CA TYR A 130 -11.35 -0.94 -11.28
C TYR A 130 -10.70 -2.12 -12.02
N SER A 131 -11.47 -2.94 -12.73
CA SER A 131 -10.94 -4.09 -13.49
C SER A 131 -9.79 -3.68 -14.40
N ARG A 132 -10.00 -2.65 -15.22
CA ARG A 132 -8.99 -2.15 -16.15
C ARG A 132 -7.71 -1.67 -15.45
N SER A 133 -7.83 -0.87 -14.39
CA SER A 133 -6.63 -0.35 -13.71
C SER A 133 -5.87 -1.46 -12.96
N VAL A 134 -6.58 -2.48 -12.47
CA VAL A 134 -5.96 -3.67 -11.90
C VAL A 134 -5.24 -4.47 -12.98
N GLU A 135 -5.87 -4.73 -14.13
CA GLU A 135 -5.25 -5.42 -15.27
C GLU A 135 -3.96 -4.72 -15.72
N GLU A 136 -3.99 -3.39 -15.87
CA GLU A 136 -2.81 -2.58 -16.21
C GLU A 136 -1.72 -2.71 -15.14
N THR A 137 -2.10 -2.79 -13.86
CA THR A 137 -1.14 -2.94 -12.76
C THR A 137 -0.53 -4.34 -12.73
N LEU A 138 -1.33 -5.38 -12.96
CA LEU A 138 -0.87 -6.78 -13.05
C LEU A 138 0.10 -6.97 -14.22
N GLU A 139 -0.21 -6.40 -15.38
CA GLU A 139 0.70 -6.40 -16.53
C GLU A 139 2.02 -5.69 -16.19
N SER A 140 1.96 -4.55 -15.49
CA SER A 140 3.18 -3.87 -15.02
C SER A 140 4.02 -4.74 -14.08
N ILE A 141 3.39 -5.51 -13.18
CA ILE A 141 4.09 -6.44 -12.28
C ILE A 141 4.81 -7.52 -13.08
N ARG A 142 4.13 -8.12 -14.07
CA ARG A 142 4.71 -9.14 -14.95
C ARG A 142 5.88 -8.61 -15.78
N ILE A 143 5.74 -7.42 -16.36
CA ILE A 143 6.81 -6.77 -17.11
C ILE A 143 8.03 -6.54 -16.21
N LYS A 144 7.83 -6.05 -14.97
CA LYS A 144 8.93 -5.89 -14.00
C LYS A 144 9.63 -7.21 -13.71
N HIS A 145 8.86 -8.30 -13.54
CA HIS A 145 9.41 -9.63 -13.30
C HIS A 145 10.30 -10.10 -14.47
N VAL A 146 9.80 -9.98 -15.71
CA VAL A 146 10.52 -10.39 -16.92
C VAL A 146 11.81 -9.57 -17.11
N VAL A 147 11.71 -8.25 -16.98
CA VAL A 147 12.86 -7.33 -17.13
C VAL A 147 13.91 -7.62 -16.07
N ALA A 148 13.50 -7.77 -14.80
CA ALA A 148 14.42 -8.10 -13.72
C ALA A 148 15.14 -9.43 -13.96
N THR A 149 14.41 -10.45 -14.41
CA THR A 149 14.99 -11.78 -14.69
C THR A 149 15.98 -11.74 -15.85
N ARG A 150 15.65 -11.00 -16.92
CA ARG A 150 16.50 -10.85 -18.11
C ARG A 150 17.78 -10.06 -17.81
N ASP A 151 17.66 -8.95 -17.09
CA ASP A 151 18.74 -7.96 -16.99
C ASP A 151 19.60 -8.12 -15.74
N ALA A 152 19.10 -8.76 -14.67
CA ALA A 152 19.83 -8.90 -13.41
C ALA A 152 21.23 -9.55 -13.56
N PRO A 153 21.43 -10.62 -14.36
CA PRO A 153 22.77 -11.20 -14.53
C PRO A 153 23.76 -10.22 -15.16
N ARG A 154 23.33 -9.49 -16.20
CA ARG A 154 24.17 -8.51 -16.90
C ARG A 154 24.49 -7.30 -16.03
N LEU A 155 23.50 -6.82 -15.28
CA LEU A 155 23.70 -5.70 -14.34
C LEU A 155 24.64 -6.09 -13.20
N ARG A 156 24.52 -7.32 -12.67
CA ARG A 156 25.43 -7.83 -11.63
C ARG A 156 26.87 -7.86 -12.13
N GLN A 157 27.11 -8.39 -13.32
CA GLN A 157 28.44 -8.41 -13.92
C GLN A 157 29.03 -7.01 -14.14
N TRP A 158 28.20 -6.00 -14.43
CA TRP A 158 28.68 -4.62 -14.64
C TRP A 158 29.03 -3.88 -13.33
N LEU A 159 28.41 -4.27 -12.20
CA LEU A 159 28.61 -3.65 -10.90
C LEU A 159 29.79 -4.26 -10.10
N GLU A 160 30.25 -5.44 -10.51
CA GLU A 160 31.47 -6.09 -10.00
C GLU A 160 32.74 -5.44 -10.58
#